data_AF-A0A0M1IT78-F1
#
_entry.id   AF-A0A0M1IT78-F1
#
_cell.length_a   1.000
_cell.length_b   1.000
_cell.length_c   1.000
_cell.angle_alpha   90.00
_cell.angle_beta   90.00
_cell.angle_gamma   90.00
#
_symmetry.space_group_name_H-M   'P 1'
#
loop_
_entity.id
_entity.type
_entity.pdbx_description
1 polymer ?
#
loop_
_entity_poly.entity_id
_entity_poly.type
_entity_poly.pdbx_seq_one_letter_code
_entity_poly.pdbx_strand_id
1 'polypeptide(L)'
;MGLVSKQCVDFVKEFEGFYPTPYYDIVGVKTLGYGMTGKEIEGLSSVTEAQASRMLENLLNNKYALPIKQDLDRRGVKLNQNQFDALVSMAYNIGTGGLLGSTLYRDICNGVRDRERITNDFCMWCKAGGQTVYGLLRRRREEAAMFFGSGNTASTGEKKEEKKVKDIVIYNEGIDKNAAEYLGDFLSCSTIENNRPFHYECVDNVYAVGCGKEGRTQYLDTLITGSNANNTLERVIDHILSKSGAKGSNNLTITEGEKKAKHKIVLYNNFTDKRAAEYLARDLDCPLKQNINIDATEYDVVYLVGGGEVPKGSNVKNIKGQDRFLTAKAVVDFMKLL
;
A
#
# COMPACT_ATOMS: atom_id res chain seq x y z
N MET A 1 32.25 10.64 8.03
CA MET A 1 30.78 10.61 8.08
C MET A 1 30.27 10.54 6.65
N GLY A 2 29.28 9.70 6.37
CA GLY A 2 28.62 9.66 5.06
C GLY A 2 27.82 10.95 4.79
N LEU A 3 27.46 11.17 3.53
CA LEU A 3 26.55 12.22 3.08
C LEU A 3 25.11 11.97 3.53
N VAL A 4 24.71 10.69 3.63
CA VAL A 4 23.38 10.31 4.13
C VAL A 4 23.39 10.08 5.63
N SER A 5 22.27 10.37 6.29
CA SER A 5 22.09 10.01 7.70
C SER A 5 21.79 8.53 7.89
N LYS A 6 21.94 8.04 9.13
CA LYS A 6 21.45 6.72 9.53
C LYS A 6 19.93 6.58 9.33
N GLN A 7 19.17 7.64 9.57
CA GLN A 7 17.73 7.66 9.33
C GLN A 7 17.39 7.40 7.86
N CYS A 8 18.17 7.96 6.92
CA CYS A 8 18.00 7.69 5.50
C CYS A 8 18.22 6.21 5.18
N VAL A 9 19.28 5.60 5.73
CA VAL A 9 19.59 4.19 5.50
C VAL A 9 18.45 3.32 6.04
N ASP A 10 18.04 3.54 7.29
CA ASP A 10 16.97 2.77 7.92
C ASP A 10 15.63 2.92 7.17
N PHE A 11 15.30 4.14 6.72
CA PHE A 11 14.11 4.39 5.89
C PHE A 11 14.14 3.58 4.60
N VAL A 12 15.25 3.57 3.87
CA VAL A 12 15.36 2.80 2.62
C VAL A 12 15.22 1.30 2.91
N LYS A 13 15.83 0.79 4.00
CA LYS A 13 15.70 -0.61 4.41
C LYS A 13 14.22 -1.03 4.58
N GLU A 14 13.39 -0.17 5.18
CA GLU A 14 11.96 -0.45 5.41
C GLU A 14 11.17 -0.65 4.11
N PHE A 15 11.52 0.09 3.05
CA PHE A 15 10.81 0.01 1.77
C PHE A 15 11.33 -1.09 0.84
N GLU A 16 12.63 -1.40 0.90
CA GLU A 16 13.23 -2.43 0.04
C GLU A 16 13.05 -3.85 0.57
N GLY A 17 13.02 -4.01 1.91
CA GLY A 17 13.02 -5.32 2.54
C GLY A 17 14.38 -6.05 2.41
N PHE A 18 14.64 -7.01 3.29
CA PHE A 18 15.90 -7.76 3.31
C PHE A 18 15.75 -9.14 2.66
N TYR A 19 16.58 -9.42 1.65
CA TYR A 19 16.67 -10.73 1.02
C TYR A 19 18.10 -11.28 1.15
N PRO A 20 18.32 -12.38 1.91
CA PRO A 20 19.67 -12.87 2.22
C PRO A 20 20.34 -13.60 1.05
N THR A 21 19.58 -14.04 0.05
CA THR A 21 20.07 -14.76 -1.14
C THR A 21 19.58 -14.07 -2.42
N PRO A 22 20.32 -14.18 -3.54
CA PRO A 22 19.91 -13.53 -4.78
C PRO A 22 18.59 -14.08 -5.31
N TYR A 23 17.71 -13.19 -5.76
CA TYR A 23 16.45 -13.52 -6.42
C TYR A 23 16.30 -12.70 -7.70
N TYR A 24 15.37 -13.08 -8.57
CA TYR A 24 15.00 -12.28 -9.73
C TYR A 24 13.73 -11.50 -9.40
N ASP A 25 13.75 -10.19 -9.60
CA ASP A 25 12.57 -9.35 -9.42
C ASP A 25 11.53 -9.59 -10.54
N ILE A 26 10.41 -8.86 -10.46
CA ILE A 26 9.29 -8.99 -11.41
C ILE A 26 9.65 -8.63 -12.87
N VAL A 27 10.77 -7.94 -13.10
CA VAL A 27 11.29 -7.60 -14.44
C VAL A 27 12.51 -8.44 -14.82
N GLY A 28 12.83 -9.46 -14.04
CA GLY A 28 13.90 -10.42 -14.33
C GLY A 28 15.31 -9.93 -13.97
N VAL A 29 15.44 -8.93 -13.09
CA VAL A 29 16.75 -8.43 -12.64
C VAL A 29 17.20 -9.14 -11.37
N LYS A 30 18.42 -9.66 -11.39
CA LYS A 30 19.05 -10.31 -10.24
C LYS A 30 19.28 -9.28 -9.13
N THR A 31 18.72 -9.54 -7.96
CA THR A 31 18.63 -8.63 -6.82
C THR A 31 19.05 -9.32 -5.52
N LEU A 32 19.72 -8.61 -4.61
CA LEU A 32 20.20 -9.13 -3.32
C LEU A 32 20.11 -8.06 -2.21
N GLY A 33 19.91 -8.49 -0.96
CA GLY A 33 19.88 -7.62 0.20
C GLY A 33 18.70 -6.64 0.14
N TYR A 34 18.97 -5.35 0.26
CA TYR A 34 18.00 -4.25 0.18
C TYR A 34 17.84 -3.70 -1.24
N GLY A 35 17.59 -4.56 -2.22
CA GLY A 35 17.32 -4.11 -3.60
C GLY A 35 18.59 -3.80 -4.43
N MET A 36 19.76 -4.30 -4.03
CA MET A 36 21.00 -4.08 -4.79
C MET A 36 21.05 -5.01 -6.01
N THR A 37 21.57 -4.52 -7.13
CA THR A 37 21.65 -5.22 -8.42
C THR A 37 23.01 -4.99 -9.08
N GLY A 38 23.34 -5.73 -10.14
CA GLY A 38 24.53 -5.47 -10.95
C GLY A 38 25.87 -5.77 -10.25
N LYS A 39 26.85 -4.87 -10.40
CA LYS A 39 28.23 -5.05 -9.90
C LYS A 39 28.29 -5.15 -8.38
N GLU A 40 27.34 -4.51 -7.71
CA GLU A 40 27.21 -4.44 -6.26
C GLU A 40 27.01 -5.84 -5.63
N ILE A 41 26.50 -6.80 -6.40
CA ILE A 41 26.16 -8.15 -5.92
C ILE A 41 26.94 -9.25 -6.66
N GLU A 42 27.90 -8.86 -7.49
CA GLU A 42 28.70 -9.77 -8.31
C GLU A 42 29.53 -10.70 -7.42
N GLY A 43 29.49 -12.00 -7.71
CA GLY A 43 30.20 -13.03 -6.94
C GLY A 43 29.59 -13.36 -5.56
N LEU A 44 28.50 -12.72 -5.15
CA LEU A 44 27.85 -12.99 -3.86
C LEU A 44 26.76 -14.07 -3.99
N SER A 45 26.90 -15.14 -3.20
CA SER A 45 25.88 -16.20 -3.08
C SER A 45 24.89 -15.96 -1.94
N SER A 46 25.29 -15.19 -0.92
CA SER A 46 24.44 -14.75 0.19
C SER A 46 25.06 -13.55 0.92
N VAL A 47 24.25 -12.85 1.72
CA VAL A 47 24.69 -11.79 2.62
C VAL A 47 23.95 -11.86 3.96
N THR A 48 24.63 -11.48 5.04
CA THR A 48 23.98 -11.17 6.33
C THR A 48 23.32 -9.80 6.28
N GLU A 49 22.34 -9.55 7.16
CA GLU A 49 21.68 -8.24 7.23
C GLU A 49 22.66 -7.09 7.52
N ALA A 50 23.67 -7.35 8.36
CA ALA A 50 24.73 -6.38 8.66
C ALA A 50 25.61 -6.08 7.43
N GLN A 51 25.94 -7.09 6.62
CA GLN A 51 26.64 -6.88 5.35
C GLN A 51 25.77 -6.10 4.36
N ALA A 52 24.50 -6.49 4.19
CA ALA A 52 23.57 -5.80 3.30
C ALA A 52 23.33 -4.34 3.71
N SER A 53 23.25 -4.06 5.01
CA SER A 53 23.11 -2.69 5.53
C SER A 53 24.34 -1.83 5.20
N ARG A 54 25.56 -2.36 5.37
CA ARG A 54 26.80 -1.66 4.99
C ARG A 54 26.90 -1.45 3.48
N MET A 55 26.50 -2.44 2.69
CA MET A 55 26.49 -2.32 1.22
C MET A 55 25.49 -1.25 0.78
N LEU A 56 24.28 -1.23 1.36
CA LEU A 56 23.28 -0.21 1.10
C LEU A 56 23.79 1.19 1.47
N GLU A 57 24.36 1.37 2.66
CA GLU A 57 24.90 2.66 3.10
C GLU A 57 26.01 3.15 2.14
N ASN A 58 26.93 2.28 1.74
CA ASN A 58 27.96 2.62 0.76
C ASN A 58 27.36 3.01 -0.59
N LEU A 59 26.31 2.29 -1.03
CA LEU A 59 25.64 2.57 -2.29
C LEU A 59 24.91 3.91 -2.28
N LEU A 60 24.15 4.18 -1.21
CA LEU A 60 23.46 5.45 -0.99
C LEU A 60 24.44 6.63 -1.00
N ASN A 61 25.57 6.50 -0.30
CA ASN A 61 26.59 7.55 -0.25
C ASN A 61 27.24 7.81 -1.62
N ASN A 62 27.68 6.76 -2.31
CA ASN A 62 28.56 6.90 -3.47
C ASN A 62 27.82 7.06 -4.80
N LYS A 63 26.71 6.33 -5.00
CA LYS A 63 26.00 6.29 -6.29
C LYS A 63 24.89 7.33 -6.38
N TYR A 64 24.26 7.67 -5.26
CA TYR A 64 23.08 8.54 -5.22
C TYR A 64 23.38 9.89 -4.58
N ALA A 65 23.83 9.90 -3.32
CA ALA A 65 24.07 11.13 -2.57
C ALA A 65 25.16 12.00 -3.19
N LEU A 66 26.29 11.41 -3.60
CA LEU A 66 27.41 12.16 -4.15
C LEU A 66 27.04 12.98 -5.40
N PRO A 67 26.42 12.41 -6.46
CA PRO A 67 25.96 13.19 -7.61
C PRO A 67 24.94 14.29 -7.26
N ILE A 68 23.98 13.99 -6.36
CA ILE A 68 22.95 14.96 -5.94
C ILE A 68 23.60 16.14 -5.22
N LYS A 69 24.54 15.86 -4.31
CA LYS A 69 25.27 16.88 -3.55
C LYS A 69 26.08 17.78 -4.47
N GLN A 70 26.79 17.20 -5.45
CA GLN A 70 27.58 17.95 -6.42
C GLN A 70 26.71 18.89 -7.27
N ASP A 71 25.53 18.45 -7.69
CA ASP A 71 24.61 19.28 -8.47
C ASP A 71 24.01 20.42 -7.62
N LEU A 72 23.60 20.13 -6.38
CA LEU A 72 23.13 21.14 -5.42
C LEU A 72 24.21 22.20 -5.13
N ASP A 73 25.45 21.78 -4.90
CA ASP A 73 26.59 22.67 -4.65
C ASP A 73 26.87 23.58 -5.85
N ARG A 74 26.85 23.03 -7.06
CA ARG A 74 27.01 23.80 -8.31
C ARG A 74 25.93 24.87 -8.46
N ARG A 75 24.71 24.60 -8.00
CA ARG A 75 23.57 25.54 -8.03
C ARG A 75 23.51 26.47 -6.82
N GLY A 76 24.39 26.30 -5.82
CA GLY A 76 24.34 27.05 -4.57
C GLY A 76 23.11 26.75 -3.71
N VAL A 77 22.42 25.63 -3.93
CA VAL A 77 21.21 25.26 -3.19
C VAL A 77 21.60 24.53 -1.91
N LYS A 78 21.21 25.09 -0.76
CA LYS A 78 21.42 24.47 0.55
C LYS A 78 20.15 23.78 1.03
N LEU A 79 20.27 22.51 1.39
CA LEU A 79 19.23 21.70 2.01
C LEU A 79 19.68 21.27 3.40
N ASN A 80 18.73 21.10 4.31
CA ASN A 80 19.02 20.42 5.58
C ASN A 80 19.16 18.89 5.34
N GLN A 81 19.61 18.16 6.37
CA GLN A 81 19.87 16.72 6.24
C GLN A 81 18.62 15.94 5.81
N ASN A 82 17.46 16.21 6.43
CA ASN A 82 16.21 15.52 6.13
C ASN A 82 15.74 15.74 4.68
N GLN A 83 15.88 16.97 4.19
CA GLN A 83 15.57 17.32 2.81
C GLN A 83 16.49 16.60 1.84
N PHE A 84 17.79 16.55 2.15
CA PHE A 84 18.76 15.85 1.33
C PHE A 84 18.51 14.34 1.31
N ASP A 85 18.29 13.74 2.48
CA ASP A 85 18.01 12.30 2.64
C ASP A 85 16.75 11.86 1.88
N ALA A 86 15.68 12.67 1.92
CA ALA A 86 14.45 12.38 1.17
C ALA A 86 14.71 12.30 -0.35
N LEU A 87 15.55 13.20 -0.88
CA LEU A 87 15.95 13.17 -2.28
C LEU A 87 16.83 11.95 -2.59
N VAL A 88 17.75 11.58 -1.70
CA VAL A 88 18.58 10.38 -1.89
C VAL A 88 17.75 9.11 -1.88
N SER A 89 16.79 8.99 -0.96
CA SER A 89 15.85 7.85 -0.90
C SER A 89 14.99 7.73 -2.17
N MET A 90 14.51 8.87 -2.69
CA MET A 90 13.79 8.90 -3.95
C MET A 90 14.68 8.49 -5.13
N ALA A 91 15.91 9.03 -5.21
CA ALA A 91 16.87 8.67 -6.25
C ALA A 91 17.28 7.20 -6.21
N TYR A 92 17.30 6.57 -5.03
CA TYR A 92 17.51 5.13 -4.93
C TYR A 92 16.43 4.34 -5.68
N ASN A 93 15.18 4.80 -5.58
CA ASN A 93 14.03 4.12 -6.20
C ASN A 93 13.85 4.42 -7.69
N ILE A 94 14.04 5.67 -8.12
CA ILE A 94 13.74 6.10 -9.49
C ILE A 94 15.00 6.39 -10.32
N GLY A 95 16.18 6.24 -9.72
CA GLY A 95 17.47 6.61 -10.29
C GLY A 95 17.80 8.11 -10.16
N THR A 96 19.10 8.41 -10.14
CA THR A 96 19.62 9.79 -10.07
C THR A 96 19.15 10.64 -11.25
N GLY A 97 19.10 10.09 -12.47
CA GLY A 97 18.60 10.81 -13.65
C GLY A 97 17.12 11.16 -13.54
N GLY A 98 16.30 10.25 -13.01
CA GLY A 98 14.88 10.49 -12.74
C GLY A 98 14.67 11.63 -11.74
N LEU A 99 15.43 11.62 -10.64
CA LEU A 99 15.37 12.70 -9.65
C LEU A 99 15.80 14.04 -10.24
N LEU A 100 17.01 14.13 -10.82
CA LEU A 100 17.57 15.41 -11.27
C LEU A 100 16.76 16.04 -12.42
N GLY A 101 16.07 15.21 -13.23
CA GLY A 101 15.16 15.66 -14.28
C GLY A 101 13.73 15.95 -13.81
N SER A 102 13.41 15.74 -12.53
CA SER A 102 12.04 15.84 -12.02
C SER A 102 11.58 17.29 -11.78
N THR A 103 10.27 17.52 -11.91
CA THR A 103 9.62 18.75 -11.43
C THR A 103 9.91 19.01 -9.95
N LEU A 104 9.92 17.97 -9.11
CA LEU A 104 10.26 18.08 -7.69
C LEU A 104 11.62 18.73 -7.49
N TYR A 105 12.66 18.18 -8.13
CA TYR A 105 14.03 18.68 -7.96
C TYR A 105 14.17 20.11 -8.48
N ARG A 106 13.57 20.41 -9.65
CA ARG A 106 13.50 21.77 -10.19
C ARG A 106 12.85 22.74 -9.20
N ASP A 107 11.69 22.41 -8.65
CA ASP A 107 10.94 23.28 -7.75
C ASP A 107 11.72 23.49 -6.44
N ILE A 108 12.37 22.46 -5.90
CA ILE A 108 13.28 22.57 -4.74
C ILE A 108 14.48 23.48 -5.03
N CYS A 109 15.13 23.32 -6.19
CA CYS A 109 16.26 24.16 -6.59
C CYS A 109 15.86 25.63 -6.79
N ASN A 110 14.62 25.89 -7.19
CA ASN A 110 14.04 27.24 -7.31
C ASN A 110 13.54 27.80 -5.97
N GLY A 111 13.76 27.10 -4.85
CA GLY A 111 13.41 27.59 -3.52
C GLY A 111 11.97 27.31 -3.08
N VAL A 112 11.19 26.53 -3.83
CA VAL A 112 9.83 26.15 -3.42
C VAL A 112 9.90 25.27 -2.17
N ARG A 113 9.16 25.63 -1.13
CA ARG A 113 9.08 24.88 0.15
C ARG A 113 7.63 24.70 0.63
N ASP A 114 6.65 24.96 -0.23
CA ASP A 114 5.25 24.70 0.08
C ASP A 114 5.01 23.20 0.27
N ARG A 115 4.34 22.83 1.37
CA ARG A 115 4.19 21.42 1.76
C ARG A 115 3.35 20.65 0.77
N GLU A 116 2.20 21.20 0.39
CA GLU A 116 1.28 20.54 -0.52
C GLU A 116 1.92 20.34 -1.89
N ARG A 117 2.56 21.39 -2.43
CA ARG A 117 3.26 21.33 -3.71
C ARG A 117 4.36 20.28 -3.73
N ILE A 118 5.27 20.31 -2.76
CA ILE A 118 6.39 19.36 -2.71
C ILE A 118 5.88 17.93 -2.51
N THR A 119 4.88 17.69 -1.65
CA THR A 119 4.28 16.37 -1.49
C THR A 119 3.64 15.87 -2.79
N ASN A 120 2.92 16.73 -3.51
CA ASN A 120 2.36 16.38 -4.81
C ASN A 120 3.44 16.06 -5.84
N ASP A 121 4.55 16.82 -5.84
CA ASP A 121 5.67 16.59 -6.75
C ASP A 121 6.37 15.23 -6.49
N PHE A 122 6.53 14.84 -5.22
CA PHE A 122 6.93 13.47 -4.86
C PHE A 122 5.92 12.45 -5.40
N CYS A 123 4.62 12.66 -5.16
CA CYS A 123 3.57 11.73 -5.55
C CYS A 123 3.41 11.54 -7.07
N MET A 124 3.95 12.42 -7.93
CA MET A 124 3.96 12.19 -9.38
C MET A 124 4.76 10.93 -9.78
N TRP A 125 5.71 10.51 -8.94
CA TRP A 125 6.57 9.35 -9.16
C TRP A 125 6.02 8.08 -8.49
N CYS A 126 4.69 7.93 -8.52
CA CYS A 126 4.00 6.74 -8.01
C CYS A 126 3.47 5.82 -9.11
N LYS A 127 3.78 6.07 -10.39
CA LYS A 127 3.18 5.34 -11.52
C LYS A 127 4.11 4.27 -12.09
N ALA A 128 3.55 3.12 -12.45
CA ALA A 128 4.16 2.10 -13.29
C ALA A 128 3.16 1.67 -14.37
N GLY A 129 3.62 1.53 -15.63
CA GLY A 129 2.72 1.23 -16.75
C GLY A 129 1.60 2.25 -16.96
N GLY A 130 1.81 3.52 -16.57
CA GLY A 130 0.81 4.59 -16.64
C GLY A 130 -0.22 4.61 -15.49
N GLN A 131 -0.21 3.61 -14.60
CA GLN A 131 -1.14 3.51 -13.47
C GLN A 131 -0.45 3.79 -12.14
N THR A 132 -1.18 4.35 -11.17
CA THR A 132 -0.68 4.57 -9.81
C THR A 132 -0.48 3.24 -9.08
N VAL A 133 0.73 3.02 -8.56
CA VAL A 133 1.10 1.91 -7.70
C VAL A 133 1.04 2.37 -6.24
N TYR A 134 0.16 1.78 -5.44
CA TYR A 134 -0.08 2.21 -4.06
C TYR A 134 1.17 2.12 -3.17
N GLY A 135 2.01 1.09 -3.35
CA GLY A 135 3.27 0.97 -2.62
C GLY A 135 4.23 2.14 -2.89
N LEU A 136 4.31 2.58 -4.15
CA LEU A 136 5.10 3.76 -4.52
C LEU A 136 4.46 5.03 -3.96
N LEU A 137 3.13 5.18 -4.04
CA LEU A 137 2.43 6.34 -3.47
C LEU A 137 2.69 6.49 -1.97
N ARG A 138 2.64 5.39 -1.21
CA ARG A 138 3.00 5.37 0.22
C ARG A 138 4.44 5.84 0.42
N ARG A 139 5.39 5.26 -0.31
CA ARG A 139 6.81 5.65 -0.24
C ARG A 139 7.01 7.14 -0.52
N ARG A 140 6.37 7.68 -1.56
CA ARG A 140 6.46 9.10 -1.93
C ARG A 140 5.92 10.02 -0.83
N ARG A 141 4.83 9.64 -0.16
CA ARG A 141 4.28 10.41 0.98
C ARG A 141 5.23 10.41 2.18
N GLU A 142 5.86 9.28 2.48
CA GLU A 142 6.82 9.15 3.58
C GLU A 142 8.15 9.88 3.29
N GLU A 143 8.62 9.86 2.04
CA GLU A 143 9.78 10.67 1.62
C GLU A 143 9.47 12.17 1.73
N ALA A 144 8.27 12.60 1.35
CA ALA A 144 7.83 13.98 1.56
C ALA A 144 7.73 14.33 3.06
N ALA A 145 7.22 13.41 3.89
CA ALA A 145 7.20 13.61 5.35
C ALA A 145 8.62 13.75 5.92
N MET A 146 9.56 12.92 5.47
CA MET A 146 10.99 13.05 5.80
C MET A 146 11.50 14.43 5.40
N PHE A 147 11.25 14.89 4.17
CA PHE A 147 11.70 16.20 3.68
C PHE A 147 11.28 17.36 4.59
N PHE A 148 10.09 17.29 5.20
CA PHE A 148 9.58 18.29 6.13
C PHE A 148 9.91 18.01 7.62
N GLY A 149 10.82 17.06 7.90
CA GLY A 149 11.22 16.69 9.26
C GLY A 149 10.13 16.06 10.11
N SER A 150 9.11 15.49 9.45
CA SER A 150 8.00 14.77 10.10
C SER A 150 8.09 13.24 9.90
N GLY A 151 8.98 12.78 9.02
CA GLY A 151 9.36 11.37 8.90
C GLY A 151 10.22 10.95 10.08
N ASN A 152 10.05 9.70 10.53
CA ASN A 152 10.53 9.14 11.80
C ASN A 152 12.01 9.48 12.10
N THR A 153 12.25 10.56 12.86
CA THR A 153 13.58 10.99 13.30
C THR A 153 13.96 10.25 14.57
N ALA A 154 14.91 9.31 14.45
CA ALA A 154 15.69 8.89 15.61
C ALA A 154 16.69 10.00 15.95
N SER A 155 16.38 10.85 16.93
CA SER A 155 17.39 11.65 17.65
C SER A 155 16.98 11.84 19.11
N THR A 156 17.87 11.35 19.96
CA THR A 156 18.08 11.60 21.39
C THR A 156 17.80 13.03 21.84
N GLY A 157 17.11 13.18 22.97
CA GLY A 157 17.06 14.42 23.75
C GLY A 157 15.64 14.91 24.04
N GLU A 158 15.09 14.44 25.15
CA GLU A 158 13.87 14.82 25.85
C GLU A 158 13.13 16.10 25.39
N LYS A 159 11.98 15.89 24.71
CA LYS A 159 10.69 16.40 25.19
C LYS A 159 9.64 15.31 25.03
N LYS A 160 8.96 15.02 26.13
CA LYS A 160 7.87 14.05 26.26
C LYS A 160 6.65 14.59 25.48
N GLU A 161 6.55 14.22 24.22
CA GLU A 161 5.28 14.01 23.52
C GLU A 161 5.48 12.72 22.73
N GLU A 162 4.99 11.61 23.28
CA GLU A 162 4.89 10.37 22.52
C GLU A 162 4.04 10.70 21.29
N LYS A 163 4.68 10.78 20.11
CA LYS A 163 3.94 10.75 18.83
C LYS A 163 3.35 9.36 18.72
N LYS A 164 2.24 9.13 19.42
CA LYS A 164 1.53 7.89 19.35
C LYS A 164 1.00 7.72 17.93
N VAL A 165 1.20 6.54 17.38
CA VAL A 165 0.50 6.11 16.17
C VAL A 165 -0.98 6.17 16.51
N LYS A 166 -1.74 7.04 15.84
CA LYS A 166 -3.11 7.30 16.24
C LYS A 166 -3.99 6.05 16.17
N ASP A 167 -3.86 5.29 15.09
CA ASP A 167 -4.67 4.11 14.85
C ASP A 167 -3.78 3.00 14.23
N ILE A 168 -4.04 1.75 14.58
CA ILE A 168 -3.51 0.58 13.86
C ILE A 168 -4.60 -0.49 13.75
N VAL A 169 -4.63 -1.23 12.64
CA VAL A 169 -5.53 -2.37 12.48
C VAL A 169 -4.74 -3.67 12.47
N ILE A 170 -5.01 -4.54 13.44
CA ILE A 170 -4.46 -5.89 13.51
C ILE A 170 -5.42 -6.88 12.87
N TYR A 171 -4.89 -7.87 12.17
CA TYR A 171 -5.63 -9.01 11.63
C TYR A 171 -4.81 -10.28 11.83
N ASN A 172 -5.41 -11.46 11.76
CA ASN A 172 -4.65 -12.71 11.84
C ASN A 172 -4.06 -13.07 10.47
N GLU A 173 -4.52 -14.14 9.84
CA GLU A 173 -4.17 -14.51 8.47
C GLU A 173 -5.46 -14.81 7.67
N GLY A 174 -5.37 -14.78 6.34
CA GLY A 174 -6.46 -15.16 5.45
C GLY A 174 -7.45 -14.06 5.10
N ILE A 175 -8.73 -14.42 4.89
CA ILE A 175 -9.74 -13.50 4.31
C ILE A 175 -10.02 -12.26 5.18
N ASP A 176 -9.76 -12.32 6.48
CA ASP A 176 -9.94 -11.16 7.37
C ASP A 176 -8.97 -10.01 7.06
N LYS A 177 -7.88 -10.29 6.33
CA LYS A 177 -6.97 -9.25 5.81
C LYS A 177 -7.71 -8.23 4.94
N ASN A 178 -8.55 -8.68 4.01
CA ASN A 178 -9.25 -7.75 3.12
C ASN A 178 -10.22 -6.84 3.89
N ALA A 179 -10.90 -7.39 4.90
CA ALA A 179 -11.75 -6.60 5.79
C ALA A 179 -10.91 -5.61 6.62
N ALA A 180 -9.76 -6.03 7.16
CA ALA A 180 -8.84 -5.17 7.89
C ALA A 180 -8.32 -4.01 7.03
N GLU A 181 -8.02 -4.27 5.76
CA GLU A 181 -7.57 -3.27 4.79
C GLU A 181 -8.65 -2.21 4.49
N TYR A 182 -9.94 -2.57 4.50
CA TYR A 182 -11.00 -1.56 4.40
C TYR A 182 -11.04 -0.64 5.63
N LEU A 183 -10.85 -1.21 6.82
CA LEU A 183 -10.79 -0.41 8.04
C LEU A 183 -9.54 0.48 8.08
N GLY A 184 -8.39 -0.06 7.67
CA GLY A 184 -7.13 0.68 7.57
C GLY A 184 -7.21 1.83 6.56
N ASP A 185 -7.82 1.59 5.39
CA ASP A 185 -8.08 2.64 4.39
C ASP A 185 -8.96 3.77 4.97
N PHE A 186 -10.01 3.43 5.72
CA PHE A 186 -10.92 4.41 6.32
C PHE A 186 -10.25 5.23 7.43
N LEU A 187 -9.50 4.57 8.31
CA LEU A 187 -8.77 5.22 9.40
C LEU A 187 -7.48 5.92 8.92
N SER A 188 -7.09 5.71 7.66
CA SER A 188 -5.81 6.17 7.11
C SER A 188 -4.61 5.64 7.91
N CYS A 189 -4.66 4.37 8.31
CA CYS A 189 -3.64 3.74 9.13
C CYS A 189 -3.13 2.42 8.56
N SER A 190 -2.01 1.94 9.11
CA SER A 190 -1.43 0.65 8.73
C SER A 190 -2.26 -0.52 9.23
N THR A 191 -2.23 -1.61 8.45
CA THR A 191 -2.67 -2.93 8.87
C THR A 191 -1.46 -3.80 9.22
N ILE A 192 -1.59 -4.71 10.19
CA ILE A 192 -0.51 -5.60 10.59
C ILE A 192 -1.05 -6.99 10.97
N GLU A 193 -0.32 -8.04 10.62
CA GLU A 193 -0.61 -9.38 11.10
C GLU A 193 -0.35 -9.47 12.61
N ASN A 194 -1.25 -10.09 13.35
CA ASN A 194 -1.25 -10.16 14.81
C ASN A 194 -0.02 -10.94 15.33
N ASN A 195 0.52 -11.85 14.53
CA ASN A 195 1.74 -12.60 14.85
C ASN A 195 3.03 -11.76 14.71
N ARG A 196 2.95 -10.55 14.12
CA ARG A 196 4.12 -9.70 13.89
C ARG A 196 4.43 -8.91 15.16
N PRO A 197 5.68 -8.98 15.68
CA PRO A 197 6.07 -8.19 16.84
C PRO A 197 5.87 -6.69 16.61
N PHE A 198 5.18 -6.03 17.54
CA PHE A 198 4.89 -4.60 17.48
C PHE A 198 4.75 -4.00 18.89
N HIS A 199 5.25 -2.78 19.09
CA HIS A 199 5.19 -2.07 20.37
C HIS A 199 3.87 -1.29 20.49
N TYR A 200 2.81 -1.94 20.96
CA TYR A 200 1.47 -1.32 21.02
C TYR A 200 1.32 -0.17 22.03
N GLU A 201 2.26 0.00 22.97
CA GLU A 201 2.26 1.12 23.94
C GLU A 201 2.35 2.50 23.27
N CYS A 202 2.91 2.56 22.06
CA CYS A 202 3.01 3.78 21.28
C CYS A 202 1.80 4.01 20.37
N VAL A 203 0.67 3.34 20.59
CA VAL A 203 -0.55 3.49 19.78
C VAL A 203 -1.68 4.05 20.63
N ASP A 204 -2.47 4.98 20.08
CA ASP A 204 -3.66 5.49 20.77
C ASP A 204 -4.85 4.53 20.65
N ASN A 205 -5.10 3.99 19.46
CA ASN A 205 -6.19 3.05 19.21
C ASN A 205 -5.73 1.81 18.42
N VAL A 206 -5.88 0.64 19.02
CA VAL A 206 -5.66 -0.65 18.37
C VAL A 206 -7.01 -1.25 17.99
N TYR A 207 -7.24 -1.42 16.69
CA TYR A 207 -8.38 -2.12 16.13
C TYR A 207 -7.98 -3.53 15.77
N ALA A 208 -8.85 -4.51 15.96
CA ALA A 208 -8.69 -5.88 15.46
C ALA A 208 -9.85 -6.27 14.56
N VAL A 209 -9.53 -6.96 13.46
CA VAL A 209 -10.49 -7.54 12.53
C VAL A 209 -10.31 -9.06 12.45
N GLY A 210 -11.39 -9.84 12.62
CA GLY A 210 -11.40 -11.29 12.41
C GLY A 210 -11.72 -12.17 13.63
N CYS A 211 -11.80 -13.50 13.41
CA CYS A 211 -12.32 -14.48 14.38
C CYS A 211 -11.30 -14.89 15.48
N GLY A 212 -11.72 -14.80 16.74
CA GLY A 212 -11.05 -15.35 17.94
C GLY A 212 -10.26 -14.34 18.77
N LYS A 213 -10.61 -14.16 20.05
CA LYS A 213 -9.88 -13.31 21.02
C LYS A 213 -8.49 -13.84 21.42
N GLU A 214 -8.14 -15.05 20.98
CA GLU A 214 -6.91 -15.73 21.39
C GLU A 214 -5.67 -15.07 20.79
N GLY A 215 -4.65 -14.84 21.63
CA GLY A 215 -3.37 -14.26 21.20
C GLY A 215 -3.40 -12.75 20.91
N ARG A 216 -4.38 -12.00 21.43
CA ARG A 216 -4.47 -10.56 21.18
C ARG A 216 -3.75 -9.74 22.24
N THR A 217 -3.18 -8.64 21.75
CA THR A 217 -2.51 -7.64 22.58
C THR A 217 -3.43 -7.08 23.66
N GLN A 218 -2.90 -6.84 24.87
CA GLN A 218 -3.64 -6.20 25.96
C GLN A 218 -4.06 -4.76 25.64
N TYR A 219 -3.42 -4.16 24.62
CA TYR A 219 -3.67 -2.81 24.14
C TYR A 219 -4.85 -2.72 23.16
N LEU A 220 -5.66 -3.78 23.01
CA LEU A 220 -6.78 -3.82 22.06
C LEU A 220 -7.96 -2.93 22.51
N ASP A 221 -8.31 -1.93 21.70
CA ASP A 221 -9.43 -1.01 21.96
C ASP A 221 -10.73 -1.46 21.30
N THR A 222 -10.67 -1.83 20.02
CA THR A 222 -11.87 -2.16 19.22
C THR A 222 -11.72 -3.49 18.53
N LEU A 223 -12.72 -4.36 18.66
CA LEU A 223 -12.81 -5.62 17.92
C LEU A 223 -14.00 -5.59 16.97
N ILE A 224 -13.73 -5.83 15.69
CA ILE A 224 -14.75 -6.10 14.68
C ILE A 224 -14.59 -7.54 14.19
N THR A 225 -15.56 -8.40 14.51
CA THR A 225 -15.48 -9.83 14.22
C THR A 225 -16.86 -10.37 13.87
N GLY A 226 -16.95 -11.28 12.89
CA GLY A 226 -18.18 -11.97 12.52
C GLY A 226 -18.12 -13.48 12.79
N SER A 227 -19.19 -14.21 12.48
CA SER A 227 -19.20 -15.69 12.56
C SER A 227 -18.37 -16.36 11.46
N ASN A 228 -18.11 -15.64 10.37
CA ASN A 228 -17.28 -16.04 9.24
C ASN A 228 -16.75 -14.80 8.53
N ALA A 229 -15.90 -14.99 7.52
CA ALA A 229 -15.28 -13.89 6.78
C ALA A 229 -16.28 -12.93 6.10
N ASN A 230 -17.41 -13.41 5.57
CA ASN A 230 -18.43 -12.54 4.97
C ASN A 230 -19.09 -11.66 6.05
N ASN A 231 -19.42 -12.24 7.19
CA ASN A 231 -20.00 -11.49 8.32
C ASN A 231 -18.97 -10.54 8.96
N THR A 232 -17.68 -10.88 8.96
CA THR A 232 -16.61 -9.97 9.39
C THR A 232 -16.54 -8.76 8.45
N LEU A 233 -16.54 -8.98 7.13
CA LEU A 233 -16.57 -7.88 6.16
C LEU A 233 -17.80 -6.99 6.36
N GLU A 234 -18.99 -7.57 6.44
CA GLU A 234 -20.24 -6.84 6.69
C GLU A 234 -20.12 -5.91 7.90
N ARG A 235 -19.66 -6.44 9.04
CA ARG A 235 -19.49 -5.66 10.26
C ARG A 235 -18.46 -4.54 10.13
N VAL A 236 -17.37 -4.76 9.38
CA VAL A 236 -16.39 -3.71 9.10
C VAL A 236 -17.00 -2.61 8.24
N ILE A 237 -17.72 -2.96 7.18
CA ILE A 237 -18.37 -1.99 6.30
C ILE A 237 -19.45 -1.22 7.06
N ASP A 238 -20.27 -1.88 7.87
CA ASP A 238 -21.27 -1.20 8.70
C ASP A 238 -20.62 -0.25 9.71
N HIS A 239 -19.49 -0.64 10.31
CA HIS A 239 -18.70 0.23 11.19
C HIS A 239 -18.24 1.50 10.44
N ILE A 240 -17.67 1.34 9.25
CA ILE A 240 -17.19 2.46 8.41
C ILE A 240 -18.34 3.39 8.04
N LEU A 241 -19.45 2.84 7.54
CA LEU A 241 -20.61 3.62 7.11
C LEU A 241 -21.30 4.35 8.26
N SER A 242 -21.37 3.73 9.44
CA SER A 242 -21.91 4.39 10.63
C SER A 242 -21.10 5.64 11.04
N LYS A 243 -19.79 5.63 10.79
CA LYS A 243 -18.89 6.75 11.11
C LYS A 243 -18.79 7.79 10.00
N SER A 244 -18.95 7.40 8.73
CA SER A 244 -18.91 8.33 7.60
C SER A 244 -20.25 9.03 7.35
N GLY A 245 -21.36 8.50 7.88
CA GLY A 245 -22.71 8.99 7.60
C GLY A 245 -23.22 8.62 6.21
N ALA A 246 -22.43 7.88 5.41
CA ALA A 246 -22.82 7.45 4.09
C ALA A 246 -23.90 6.37 4.17
N LYS A 247 -24.99 6.54 3.41
CA LYS A 247 -26.03 5.52 3.25
C LYS A 247 -25.97 4.96 1.84
N GLY A 248 -25.64 3.68 1.72
CA GLY A 248 -25.78 2.95 0.47
C GLY A 248 -27.24 2.62 0.19
N SER A 249 -27.68 2.81 -1.06
CA SER A 249 -28.94 2.28 -1.56
C SER A 249 -28.65 1.58 -2.88
N ASN A 250 -28.81 0.26 -2.89
CA ASN A 250 -28.58 -0.55 -4.07
C ASN A 250 -29.84 -1.38 -4.37
N ASN A 251 -30.46 -1.11 -5.52
CA ASN A 251 -31.58 -1.90 -6.06
C ASN A 251 -31.05 -3.11 -6.86
N LEU A 252 -30.15 -3.89 -6.24
CA LEU A 252 -29.63 -5.11 -6.87
C LEU A 252 -30.69 -6.20 -6.81
N THR A 253 -30.84 -6.95 -7.90
CA THR A 253 -31.76 -8.08 -8.01
C THR A 253 -31.06 -9.26 -8.65
N ILE A 254 -31.48 -10.46 -8.27
CA ILE A 254 -31.03 -11.72 -8.88
C ILE A 254 -32.24 -12.62 -9.17
N THR A 255 -32.25 -13.24 -10.34
CA THR A 255 -33.27 -14.19 -10.77
C THR A 255 -32.90 -15.62 -10.38
N GLU A 256 -33.89 -16.51 -10.31
CA GLU A 256 -33.67 -17.94 -10.08
C GLU A 256 -32.76 -18.59 -11.13
N GLY A 257 -32.82 -18.12 -12.38
CA GLY A 257 -31.93 -18.58 -13.45
C GLY A 257 -30.47 -18.21 -13.18
N GLU A 258 -30.22 -16.98 -12.72
CA GLU A 258 -28.88 -16.50 -12.40
C GLU A 258 -28.29 -17.20 -11.16
N LYS A 259 -29.13 -17.53 -10.17
CA LYS A 259 -28.72 -18.35 -9.01
C LYS A 259 -28.23 -19.74 -9.43
N LYS A 260 -28.97 -20.39 -10.34
CA LYS A 260 -28.74 -21.77 -10.79
C LYS A 260 -27.79 -21.90 -11.99
N ALA A 261 -27.30 -20.77 -12.53
CA ALA A 261 -26.32 -20.75 -13.60
C ALA A 261 -25.10 -21.63 -13.26
N LYS A 262 -24.55 -22.35 -14.24
CA LYS A 262 -23.44 -23.28 -14.00
C LYS A 262 -22.10 -22.61 -14.32
N HIS A 263 -22.07 -21.78 -15.36
CA HIS A 263 -20.85 -21.13 -15.80
C HIS A 263 -20.86 -19.65 -15.40
N LYS A 264 -20.36 -19.38 -14.18
CA LYS A 264 -20.27 -18.04 -13.60
C LYS A 264 -18.82 -17.55 -13.60
N ILE A 265 -18.63 -16.24 -13.64
CA ILE A 265 -17.33 -15.61 -13.39
C ILE A 265 -17.51 -14.28 -12.66
N VAL A 266 -16.58 -13.97 -11.76
CA VAL A 266 -16.45 -12.64 -11.16
C VAL A 266 -15.27 -11.90 -11.78
N LEU A 267 -15.51 -10.65 -12.14
CA LEU A 267 -14.54 -9.75 -12.74
C LEU A 267 -14.28 -8.52 -11.87
N TYR A 268 -13.08 -7.98 -11.97
CA TYR A 268 -12.70 -6.69 -11.37
C TYR A 268 -11.85 -5.87 -12.34
N ASN A 269 -11.93 -4.54 -12.23
CA ASN A 269 -11.14 -3.62 -13.07
C ASN A 269 -9.86 -3.11 -12.37
N ASN A 270 -9.86 -3.00 -11.03
CA ASN A 270 -8.74 -2.48 -10.27
C ASN A 270 -8.54 -3.25 -8.94
N PHE A 271 -7.37 -3.09 -8.32
CA PHE A 271 -7.01 -3.80 -7.09
C PHE A 271 -7.88 -3.44 -5.88
N THR A 272 -8.47 -2.24 -5.84
CA THR A 272 -9.38 -1.85 -4.76
C THR A 272 -10.67 -2.66 -4.84
N ASP A 273 -11.26 -2.75 -6.03
CA ASP A 273 -12.47 -3.53 -6.30
C ASP A 273 -12.20 -5.04 -6.21
N LYS A 274 -10.96 -5.48 -6.51
CA LYS A 274 -10.52 -6.87 -6.33
C LYS A 274 -10.81 -7.39 -4.92
N ARG A 275 -10.59 -6.57 -3.88
CA ARG A 275 -10.85 -6.97 -2.48
C ARG A 275 -12.31 -7.39 -2.28
N ALA A 276 -13.27 -6.63 -2.81
CA ALA A 276 -14.69 -6.98 -2.73
C ALA A 276 -15.03 -8.17 -3.67
N ALA A 277 -14.43 -8.22 -4.86
CA ALA A 277 -14.62 -9.29 -5.83
C ALA A 277 -14.19 -10.66 -5.30
N GLU A 278 -13.14 -10.73 -4.49
CA GLU A 278 -12.69 -11.97 -3.83
C GLU A 278 -13.75 -12.57 -2.90
N TYR A 279 -14.52 -11.75 -2.18
CA TYR A 279 -15.64 -12.24 -1.36
C TYR A 279 -16.75 -12.83 -2.23
N LEU A 280 -17.15 -12.11 -3.28
CA LEU A 280 -18.22 -12.55 -4.17
C LEU A 280 -17.86 -13.84 -4.91
N ALA A 281 -16.64 -13.93 -5.45
CA ALA A 281 -16.17 -15.09 -6.20
C ALA A 281 -16.18 -16.35 -5.35
N ARG A 282 -15.77 -16.22 -4.08
CA ARG A 282 -15.81 -17.32 -3.11
C ARG A 282 -17.23 -17.73 -2.76
N ASP A 283 -18.13 -16.77 -2.52
CA ASP A 283 -19.52 -17.04 -2.15
C ASP A 283 -20.29 -17.74 -3.28
N LEU A 284 -19.99 -17.36 -4.53
CA LEU A 284 -20.53 -17.97 -5.74
C LEU A 284 -19.83 -19.28 -6.16
N ASP A 285 -18.72 -19.64 -5.50
CA ASP A 285 -17.82 -20.72 -5.88
C ASP A 285 -17.44 -20.69 -7.37
N CYS A 286 -16.87 -19.56 -7.82
CA CYS A 286 -16.54 -19.36 -9.23
C CYS A 286 -15.20 -18.62 -9.46
N PRO A 287 -14.64 -18.68 -10.68
CA PRO A 287 -13.38 -18.01 -10.99
C PRO A 287 -13.44 -16.49 -10.80
N LEU A 288 -12.33 -15.92 -10.34
CA LEU A 288 -12.08 -14.49 -10.28
C LEU A 288 -11.03 -14.11 -11.33
N LYS A 289 -11.32 -13.13 -12.19
CA LYS A 289 -10.35 -12.59 -13.16
C LYS A 289 -10.36 -11.07 -13.23
N GLN A 290 -9.24 -10.49 -13.63
CA GLN A 290 -9.25 -9.09 -14.05
C GLN A 290 -10.01 -9.00 -15.39
N ASN A 291 -10.78 -7.93 -15.58
CA ASN A 291 -11.55 -7.70 -16.79
C ASN A 291 -10.64 -7.25 -17.95
N ILE A 292 -9.89 -8.21 -18.51
CA ILE A 292 -8.99 -7.99 -19.65
C ILE A 292 -9.23 -9.16 -20.61
N ASN A 293 -9.57 -8.83 -21.87
CA ASN A 293 -9.81 -9.82 -22.93
C ASN A 293 -10.80 -10.92 -22.53
N ILE A 294 -11.88 -10.56 -21.83
CA ILE A 294 -12.95 -11.49 -21.45
C ILE A 294 -14.05 -11.46 -22.51
N ASP A 295 -14.37 -12.62 -23.09
CA ASP A 295 -15.59 -12.81 -23.86
C ASP A 295 -16.74 -13.18 -22.92
N ALA A 296 -17.66 -12.24 -22.70
CA ALA A 296 -18.79 -12.46 -21.82
C ALA A 296 -19.74 -13.56 -22.34
N THR A 297 -19.73 -13.87 -23.63
CA THR A 297 -20.64 -14.87 -24.23
C THR A 297 -20.28 -16.30 -23.85
N GLU A 298 -19.07 -16.55 -23.33
CA GLU A 298 -18.67 -17.86 -22.82
C GLU A 298 -19.36 -18.23 -21.51
N TYR A 299 -19.93 -17.26 -20.80
CA TYR A 299 -20.46 -17.44 -19.44
C TYR A 299 -21.98 -17.30 -19.40
N ASP A 300 -22.63 -18.06 -18.52
CA ASP A 300 -24.06 -17.91 -18.25
C ASP A 300 -24.32 -16.56 -17.56
N VAL A 301 -23.44 -16.18 -16.62
CA VAL A 301 -23.52 -14.92 -15.87
C VAL A 301 -22.11 -14.38 -15.57
N VAL A 302 -21.91 -13.10 -15.84
CA VAL A 302 -20.69 -12.35 -15.53
C VAL A 302 -20.99 -11.33 -14.45
N TYR A 303 -20.33 -11.42 -13.29
CA TYR A 303 -20.44 -10.45 -12.22
C TYR A 303 -19.24 -9.50 -12.24
N LEU A 304 -19.43 -8.26 -12.67
CA LEU A 304 -18.39 -7.23 -12.58
C LEU A 304 -18.52 -6.49 -11.26
N VAL A 305 -17.45 -6.46 -10.47
CA VAL A 305 -17.37 -5.67 -9.23
C VAL A 305 -16.63 -4.38 -9.49
N GLY A 306 -17.29 -3.26 -9.17
CA GLY A 306 -16.69 -1.93 -9.15
C GLY A 306 -16.88 -1.08 -10.41
N GLY A 307 -16.08 -0.02 -10.49
CA GLY A 307 -16.14 0.97 -11.58
C GLY A 307 -15.32 0.54 -12.80
N GLY A 308 -15.36 1.34 -13.87
CA GLY A 308 -14.55 1.13 -15.09
C GLY A 308 -15.31 0.56 -16.27
N GLU A 309 -14.58 -0.05 -17.20
CA GLU A 309 -15.15 -0.64 -18.41
C GLU A 309 -16.01 -1.86 -18.04
N VAL A 310 -17.21 -1.92 -18.64
CA VAL A 310 -18.17 -3.01 -18.43
C VAL A 310 -18.16 -3.90 -19.67
N PRO A 311 -17.94 -5.22 -19.55
CA PRO A 311 -18.04 -6.13 -20.68
C PRO A 311 -19.39 -5.98 -21.38
N LYS A 312 -19.39 -6.12 -22.71
CA LYS A 312 -20.64 -6.11 -23.49
C LYS A 312 -21.32 -7.45 -23.34
N GLY A 313 -22.59 -7.46 -22.95
CA GLY A 313 -23.40 -8.67 -22.84
C GLY A 313 -24.62 -8.45 -21.95
N SER A 314 -25.76 -9.06 -22.30
CA SER A 314 -26.98 -9.00 -21.46
C SER A 314 -26.89 -9.83 -20.18
N ASN A 315 -25.89 -10.70 -20.10
CA ASN A 315 -25.57 -11.57 -18.97
C ASN A 315 -24.60 -10.95 -17.95
N VAL A 316 -24.26 -9.66 -18.12
CA VAL A 316 -23.33 -8.94 -17.24
C VAL A 316 -24.09 -8.20 -16.15
N LYS A 317 -23.85 -8.53 -14.89
CA LYS A 317 -24.29 -7.76 -13.72
C LYS A 317 -23.13 -6.93 -13.17
N ASN A 318 -23.31 -5.62 -13.14
CA ASN A 318 -22.36 -4.70 -12.52
C ASN A 318 -22.79 -4.38 -11.07
N ILE A 319 -21.94 -4.73 -10.11
CA ILE A 319 -22.11 -4.52 -8.68
C ILE A 319 -21.12 -3.44 -8.24
N LYS A 320 -21.60 -2.22 -8.01
CA LYS A 320 -20.77 -1.07 -7.63
C LYS A 320 -21.49 -0.10 -6.69
N GLY A 321 -20.70 0.72 -6.01
CA GLY A 321 -21.15 1.90 -5.26
C GLY A 321 -20.47 3.18 -5.77
N GLN A 322 -20.72 4.29 -5.09
CA GLN A 322 -20.08 5.58 -5.41
C GLN A 322 -18.58 5.61 -5.08
N ASP A 323 -18.18 4.83 -4.08
CA ASP A 323 -16.80 4.65 -3.66
C ASP A 323 -16.52 3.18 -3.33
N ARG A 324 -15.30 2.88 -2.89
CA ARG A 324 -14.87 1.52 -2.54
C ARG A 324 -15.66 0.90 -1.38
N PHE A 325 -16.09 1.70 -0.40
CA PHE A 325 -16.82 1.21 0.77
C PHE A 325 -18.26 0.87 0.40
N LEU A 326 -18.88 1.72 -0.42
CA LEU A 326 -20.20 1.48 -0.98
C LEU A 326 -20.20 0.35 -2.02
N THR A 327 -19.11 0.14 -2.76
CA THR A 327 -18.93 -1.07 -3.60
C THR A 327 -18.82 -2.32 -2.74
N ALA A 328 -18.06 -2.30 -1.65
CA ALA A 328 -18.01 -3.42 -0.71
C ALA A 328 -19.39 -3.69 -0.08
N LYS A 329 -20.13 -2.64 0.30
CA LYS A 329 -21.52 -2.76 0.78
C LYS A 329 -22.44 -3.38 -0.28
N ALA A 330 -22.32 -2.95 -1.54
CA ALA A 330 -23.05 -3.51 -2.66
C ALA A 330 -22.85 -5.02 -2.80
N VAL A 331 -21.60 -5.47 -2.68
CA VAL A 331 -21.24 -6.89 -2.73
C VAL A 331 -21.82 -7.64 -1.53
N VAL A 332 -21.69 -7.10 -0.30
CA VAL A 332 -22.27 -7.69 0.91
C VAL A 332 -23.79 -7.86 0.78
N ASP A 333 -24.48 -6.84 0.29
CA ASP A 333 -25.93 -6.90 0.09
C ASP A 333 -26.31 -7.88 -1.03
N PHE A 334 -25.51 -7.94 -2.09
CA PHE A 334 -25.74 -8.89 -3.18
C PHE A 334 -25.59 -10.34 -2.73
N MET A 335 -24.57 -10.67 -1.92
CA MET A 335 -24.38 -12.04 -1.41
C MET A 335 -25.57 -12.52 -0.56
N LYS A 336 -26.27 -11.62 0.14
CA LYS A 336 -27.49 -11.97 0.89
C LYS A 336 -28.67 -12.36 -0.02
N LEU A 337 -28.60 -12.05 -1.31
CA LEU A 337 -29.61 -12.40 -2.29
C LEU A 337 -29.37 -13.78 -2.92
N LEU A 338 -28.16 -14.35 -2.78
CA LEU A 338 -27.76 -15.64 -3.38
C LEU A 338 -28.45 -16.80 -2.67
#